data_AF-A0A9X9SQS6-F1
#
_entry.id   AF-A0A9X9SQS6-F1
#
_cell.length_a   1.000
_cell.length_b   1.000
_cell.length_c   1.000
_cell.angle_alpha   90.00
_cell.angle_beta   90.00
_cell.angle_gamma   90.00
#
_symmetry.space_group_name_H-M   'P 1'
#
loop_
_entity.id
_entity.type
_entity.pdbx_description
1 polymer ?
#
loop_
_entity_poly.entity_id
_entity_poly.type
_entity_poly.pdbx_seq_one_letter_code
_entity_poly.pdbx_strand_id
1 'polypeptide(L)'
;MKNKVLKTLVLFLFAVLGIFSMQKVEAEVIYEGYKISKQDITGASVPFIYVKSSDGEVENVYCFNLRLTYPPTQWEGTNYPKYKKEEANSNQMDRLASNKRLSGDELRDAILKVIYYGDSENGNRELQKKYRLSDVQFHDITQKAIWYFTDMADASNNLQHDALKAYRELIDIKSKTLPENIKLNIYTTTEQDKDYKPYQNLLSAKILNSNNTIHTR
;
A
#
# COMPACT_ATOMS: atom_id res chain seq x y z
N MET A 1 55.37 -16.54 56.49
CA MET A 1 55.00 -15.94 55.19
C MET A 1 53.71 -16.58 54.70
N LYS A 2 52.57 -15.89 54.82
CA LYS A 2 51.30 -16.30 54.20
C LYS A 2 50.73 -15.06 53.50
N ASN A 3 50.56 -15.21 52.19
CA ASN A 3 50.49 -14.14 51.21
C ASN A 3 49.21 -13.31 51.34
N LYS A 4 49.42 -11.99 51.47
CA LYS A 4 48.44 -10.92 51.28
C LYS A 4 48.11 -10.72 49.79
N VAL A 5 47.60 -11.74 49.10
CA VAL A 5 47.14 -11.60 47.71
C VAL A 5 45.83 -12.36 47.53
N LEU A 6 44.75 -11.83 48.10
CA LEU A 6 43.38 -12.24 47.73
C LEU A 6 42.35 -11.11 47.89
N LYS A 7 42.77 -9.85 47.93
CA LYS A 7 41.87 -8.69 48.10
C LYS A 7 41.70 -7.82 46.84
N THR A 8 41.92 -8.37 45.65
CA THR A 8 41.84 -7.60 44.40
C THR A 8 41.10 -8.32 43.27
N LEU A 9 40.06 -9.12 43.56
CA LEU A 9 39.28 -9.72 42.47
C LEU A 9 37.81 -10.02 42.81
N VAL A 10 37.15 -9.18 43.62
CA VAL A 10 35.68 -9.31 43.86
C VAL A 10 34.96 -7.96 43.76
N LEU A 11 35.49 -7.01 42.99
CA LEU A 11 34.81 -5.73 42.72
C LEU A 11 34.75 -5.35 41.23
N PHE A 12 34.94 -6.33 40.34
CA PHE A 12 34.82 -6.16 38.88
C PHE A 12 33.96 -7.26 38.23
N LEU A 13 33.02 -7.84 38.98
CA LEU A 13 32.01 -8.75 38.42
C LEU A 13 30.58 -8.19 38.45
N PHE A 14 30.38 -6.97 38.97
CA PHE A 14 29.08 -6.29 39.01
C PHE A 14 29.02 -5.01 38.15
N ALA A 15 30.03 -4.76 37.30
CA ALA A 15 30.05 -3.63 36.35
C ALA A 15 29.82 -4.05 34.88
N VAL A 16 29.42 -5.31 34.63
CA VAL A 16 29.03 -5.82 33.29
C VAL A 16 27.57 -6.29 33.27
N LEU A 17 26.82 -6.09 34.37
CA LEU A 17 25.40 -6.43 34.48
C LEU A 17 24.61 -5.13 34.61
N GLY A 18 24.27 -4.49 33.49
CA GLY A 18 23.35 -3.35 33.58
C GLY A 18 23.30 -2.36 32.43
N ILE A 19 23.67 -2.73 31.20
CA ILE A 19 23.20 -1.98 30.02
C ILE A 19 22.84 -2.96 28.90
N PHE A 20 21.96 -3.92 29.20
CA PHE A 20 21.05 -4.35 28.15
C PHE A 20 20.02 -3.23 28.05
N SER A 21 20.28 -2.28 27.16
CA SER A 21 19.21 -1.46 26.62
C SER A 21 18.18 -2.45 26.07
N MET A 22 17.07 -2.66 26.78
CA MET A 22 15.93 -3.33 26.17
C MET A 22 15.46 -2.38 25.07
N GLN A 23 15.97 -2.61 23.85
CA GLN A 23 15.31 -2.06 22.67
C GLN A 23 13.86 -2.52 22.77
N LYS A 24 12.96 -1.54 22.96
CA LYS A 24 11.54 -1.75 22.90
C LYS A 24 11.27 -2.30 21.49
N VAL A 25 11.07 -3.61 21.38
CA VAL A 25 10.61 -4.23 20.14
C VAL A 25 9.17 -3.76 20.00
N GLU A 26 8.98 -2.70 19.22
CA GLU A 26 7.64 -2.27 18.83
C GLU A 26 7.05 -3.40 17.98
N ALA A 27 5.90 -3.92 18.41
CA ALA A 27 5.25 -5.01 17.69
C ALA A 27 4.95 -4.56 16.27
N GLU A 28 5.26 -5.42 15.30
CA GLU A 28 4.93 -5.16 13.90
C GLU A 28 3.42 -4.97 13.75
N VAL A 29 3.00 -3.82 13.21
CA VAL A 29 1.59 -3.54 12.97
C VAL A 29 1.12 -4.39 11.79
N ILE A 30 0.17 -5.28 12.06
CA ILE A 30 -0.45 -6.16 11.06
C ILE A 30 -1.78 -5.55 10.61
N TYR A 31 -2.05 -5.68 9.31
CA TYR A 31 -3.25 -5.16 8.67
C TYR A 31 -4.11 -6.30 8.12
N GLU A 32 -5.41 -6.26 8.37
CA GLU A 32 -6.40 -7.15 7.78
C GLU A 32 -6.98 -6.52 6.50
N GLY A 33 -6.87 -7.23 5.37
CA GLY A 33 -7.37 -6.75 4.08
C GLY A 33 -8.76 -7.29 3.75
N TYR A 34 -9.66 -6.43 3.26
CA TYR A 34 -11.00 -6.82 2.83
C TYR A 34 -11.49 -5.95 1.67
N LYS A 35 -12.50 -6.42 0.95
CA LYS A 35 -13.15 -5.65 -0.12
C LYS A 35 -14.59 -5.28 0.21
N ILE A 36 -15.02 -4.15 -0.34
CA ILE A 36 -16.41 -3.71 -0.36
C ILE A 36 -16.80 -3.46 -1.82
N SER A 37 -17.89 -4.08 -2.26
CA SER A 37 -18.43 -3.82 -3.58
C SER A 37 -19.31 -2.57 -3.52
N LYS A 38 -18.89 -1.50 -4.19
CA LYS A 38 -19.70 -0.30 -4.42
C LYS A 38 -20.08 -0.28 -5.88
N GLN A 39 -21.35 -0.01 -6.17
CA GLN A 39 -21.87 0.07 -7.54
C GLN A 39 -22.56 1.42 -7.73
N ASP A 40 -22.48 1.93 -8.94
CA ASP A 40 -23.29 3.05 -9.40
C ASP A 40 -23.75 2.79 -10.85
N ILE A 41 -24.45 3.77 -11.42
CA ILE A 41 -25.00 3.66 -12.78
C ILE A 41 -23.92 3.64 -13.88
N THR A 42 -22.64 3.85 -13.57
CA THR A 42 -21.57 3.95 -14.56
C THR A 42 -21.07 2.60 -15.06
N GLY A 43 -21.43 1.51 -14.37
CA GLY A 43 -20.95 0.16 -14.68
C GLY A 43 -19.51 -0.12 -14.25
N ALA A 44 -18.90 0.78 -13.47
CA ALA A 44 -17.63 0.54 -12.80
C ALA A 44 -17.70 -0.72 -11.91
N SER A 45 -16.67 -1.57 -12.00
CA SER A 45 -16.74 -2.96 -11.50
C SER A 45 -15.62 -3.33 -10.55
N VAL A 46 -14.56 -2.52 -10.47
CA VAL A 46 -13.47 -2.75 -9.53
C VAL A 46 -13.98 -2.55 -8.10
N PRO A 47 -13.79 -3.53 -7.19
CA PRO A 47 -14.17 -3.37 -5.79
C PRO A 47 -13.25 -2.36 -5.07
N PHE A 48 -13.78 -1.72 -4.04
CA PHE A 48 -12.98 -0.94 -3.11
C PHE A 48 -12.26 -1.89 -2.15
N ILE A 49 -10.97 -1.70 -1.96
CA ILE A 49 -10.18 -2.51 -1.04
C ILE A 49 -9.79 -1.64 0.15
N TYR A 50 -9.86 -2.23 1.32
CA TYR A 50 -9.50 -1.60 2.56
C TYR A 50 -8.54 -2.48 3.34
N VAL A 51 -7.69 -1.84 4.12
CA VAL A 51 -6.91 -2.48 5.17
C VAL A 51 -7.29 -1.90 6.51
N LYS A 52 -7.36 -2.74 7.53
CA LYS A 52 -7.58 -2.32 8.92
C LYS A 52 -6.42 -2.79 9.78
N SER A 53 -5.73 -1.86 10.43
CA SER A 53 -4.65 -2.18 11.36
C SER A 53 -5.18 -2.77 12.67
N SER A 54 -4.30 -3.43 13.42
CA SER A 54 -4.59 -3.97 14.75
C SER A 54 -5.02 -2.92 15.79
N ASP A 55 -4.69 -1.63 15.58
CA ASP A 55 -5.12 -0.52 16.44
C ASP A 55 -6.43 0.16 15.96
N GLY A 56 -6.98 -0.27 14.82
CA GLY A 56 -8.31 0.12 14.34
C GLY A 56 -8.33 1.17 13.23
N GLU A 57 -7.18 1.70 12.80
CA GLU A 57 -7.09 2.58 11.63
C GLU A 57 -7.52 1.84 10.35
N VAL A 58 -8.25 2.52 9.48
CA VAL A 58 -8.74 1.98 8.20
C VAL A 58 -8.21 2.84 7.05
N GLU A 59 -7.60 2.20 6.06
CA GLU A 59 -7.08 2.87 4.86
C GLU A 59 -7.72 2.26 3.61
N ASN A 60 -8.13 3.12 2.66
CA ASN A 60 -8.45 2.71 1.30
C ASN A 60 -7.13 2.38 0.56
N VAL A 61 -7.10 1.25 -0.13
CA VAL A 61 -5.93 0.75 -0.84
C VAL A 61 -6.30 0.22 -2.22
N TYR A 62 -5.29 0.10 -3.07
CA TYR A 62 -5.42 -0.48 -4.41
C TYR A 62 -4.71 -1.81 -4.49
N CYS A 63 -5.22 -2.67 -5.34
CA CYS A 63 -4.59 -3.93 -5.69
C CYS A 63 -3.34 -3.74 -6.56
N PHE A 64 -2.31 -4.55 -6.31
CA PHE A 64 -1.06 -4.55 -7.07
C PHE A 64 -1.02 -5.60 -8.18
N ASN A 65 -1.78 -6.70 -8.06
CA ASN A 65 -1.65 -7.87 -8.94
C ASN A 65 -2.97 -8.26 -9.60
N LEU A 66 -3.22 -7.87 -10.85
CA LEU A 66 -4.52 -8.10 -11.51
C LEU A 66 -5.01 -9.57 -11.46
N ARG A 67 -4.08 -10.54 -11.58
CA ARG A 67 -4.43 -11.96 -11.74
C ARG A 67 -4.50 -12.76 -10.44
N LEU A 68 -4.20 -12.17 -9.29
CA LEU A 68 -4.31 -12.88 -8.00
C LEU A 68 -5.68 -12.63 -7.35
N THR A 69 -5.99 -13.35 -6.28
CA THR A 69 -7.31 -13.25 -5.64
C THR A 69 -7.45 -11.94 -4.85
N TYR A 70 -8.56 -11.20 -5.05
CA TYR A 70 -8.87 -10.06 -4.18
C TYR A 70 -9.03 -10.51 -2.73
N PRO A 71 -8.75 -9.63 -1.74
CA PRO A 71 -9.22 -9.85 -0.38
C PRO A 71 -10.73 -10.19 -0.33
N PRO A 72 -11.18 -10.99 0.65
CA PRO A 72 -12.57 -11.42 0.73
C PRO A 72 -13.50 -10.25 1.03
N THR A 73 -14.78 -10.42 0.67
CA THR A 73 -15.80 -9.40 0.94
C THR A 73 -15.98 -9.20 2.44
N GLN A 74 -16.13 -7.95 2.87
CA GLN A 74 -16.38 -7.63 4.27
C GLN A 74 -17.68 -8.30 4.76
N TRP A 75 -17.53 -9.16 5.77
CA TRP A 75 -18.63 -9.85 6.43
C TRP A 75 -18.23 -10.25 7.86
N GLU A 76 -19.19 -10.35 8.77
CA GLU A 76 -18.94 -10.77 10.15
C GLU A 76 -18.45 -12.23 10.19
N GLY A 77 -17.38 -12.48 10.95
CA GLY A 77 -16.80 -13.83 11.08
C GLY A 77 -15.92 -14.29 9.92
N THR A 78 -15.66 -13.43 8.91
CA THR A 78 -14.67 -13.71 7.87
C THR A 78 -13.25 -13.62 8.43
N ASN A 79 -12.41 -14.61 8.12
CA ASN A 79 -10.97 -14.51 8.34
C ASN A 79 -10.35 -13.71 7.19
N TYR A 80 -9.84 -12.52 7.50
CA TYR A 80 -9.20 -11.64 6.52
C TYR A 80 -7.70 -11.96 6.37
N PRO A 81 -7.16 -11.90 5.14
CA PRO A 81 -5.73 -12.02 4.94
C PRO A 81 -4.95 -10.93 5.66
N LYS A 82 -3.85 -11.33 6.30
CA LYS A 82 -2.96 -10.43 7.01
C LYS A 82 -1.87 -9.90 6.09
N TYR A 83 -1.59 -8.61 6.26
CA TYR A 83 -0.62 -7.87 5.46
C TYR A 83 0.40 -7.17 6.33
N LYS A 84 1.63 -7.15 5.82
CA LYS A 84 2.71 -6.30 6.31
C LYS A 84 2.81 -5.05 5.45
N LYS A 85 2.77 -3.87 6.07
CA LYS A 85 2.96 -2.57 5.43
C LYS A 85 4.43 -2.17 5.44
N GLU A 86 4.97 -1.81 4.28
CA GLU A 86 6.31 -1.26 4.11
C GLU A 86 6.29 -0.08 3.14
N GLU A 87 7.28 0.80 3.22
CA GLU A 87 7.54 1.75 2.14
C GLU A 87 8.02 0.97 0.90
N ALA A 88 7.37 1.21 -0.24
CA ALA A 88 7.63 0.48 -1.47
C ALA A 88 9.02 0.82 -2.04
N ASN A 89 9.78 -0.21 -2.44
CA ASN A 89 11.08 -0.05 -3.06
C ASN A 89 11.19 -0.74 -4.43
N SER A 90 12.24 -0.39 -5.20
CA SER A 90 12.57 -0.97 -6.51
C SER A 90 12.46 -2.50 -6.56
N ASN A 91 13.07 -3.19 -5.59
CA ASN A 91 13.13 -4.65 -5.60
C ASN A 91 11.73 -5.27 -5.42
N GLN A 92 10.88 -4.66 -4.60
CA GLN A 92 9.48 -5.10 -4.46
C GLN A 92 8.71 -4.89 -5.77
N MET A 93 8.90 -3.74 -6.45
CA MET A 93 8.26 -3.47 -7.74
C MET A 93 8.62 -4.53 -8.78
N ASP A 94 9.91 -4.87 -8.88
CA ASP A 94 10.39 -5.84 -9.87
C ASP A 94 9.95 -7.27 -9.60
N ARG A 95 9.96 -7.66 -8.32
CA ARG A 95 9.67 -9.03 -7.86
C ARG A 95 8.19 -9.35 -7.85
N LEU A 96 7.37 -8.41 -7.38
CA LEU A 96 5.96 -8.68 -7.13
C LEU A 96 5.11 -8.47 -8.39
N ALA A 97 5.53 -7.60 -9.32
CA ALA A 97 4.69 -7.24 -10.47
C ALA A 97 4.70 -8.39 -11.48
N SER A 98 3.51 -8.83 -11.91
CA SER A 98 3.37 -10.03 -12.71
C SER A 98 3.82 -9.84 -14.16
N ASN A 99 3.56 -8.67 -14.75
CA ASN A 99 4.00 -8.33 -16.10
C ASN A 99 4.10 -6.80 -16.27
N LYS A 100 5.23 -6.24 -15.85
CA LYS A 100 5.39 -4.80 -15.70
C LYS A 100 5.79 -4.06 -16.98
N ARG A 101 5.28 -2.83 -17.15
CA ARG A 101 5.66 -1.92 -18.26
C ARG A 101 6.93 -1.11 -18.00
N LEU A 102 7.25 -0.91 -16.73
CA LEU A 102 8.42 -0.19 -16.22
C LEU A 102 9.08 -1.07 -15.16
N SER A 103 10.29 -0.73 -14.71
CA SER A 103 11.02 -1.51 -13.70
C SER A 103 11.51 -0.63 -12.56
N GLY A 104 11.79 -1.24 -11.41
CA GLY A 104 12.37 -0.61 -10.25
C GLY A 104 11.68 0.70 -9.84
N ASP A 105 12.48 1.76 -9.70
CA ASP A 105 12.04 3.08 -9.27
C ASP A 105 11.12 3.75 -10.28
N GLU A 106 11.29 3.51 -11.59
CA GLU A 106 10.39 4.06 -12.60
C GLU A 106 8.97 3.50 -12.46
N LEU A 107 8.84 2.21 -12.15
CA LEU A 107 7.55 1.58 -11.86
C LEU A 107 6.95 2.13 -10.56
N ARG A 108 7.75 2.23 -9.50
CA ARG A 108 7.32 2.81 -8.22
C ARG A 108 6.76 4.22 -8.42
N ASP A 109 7.51 5.07 -9.11
CA ASP A 109 7.16 6.48 -9.31
C ASP A 109 5.95 6.63 -10.23
N ALA A 110 5.80 5.77 -11.24
CA ALA A 110 4.61 5.74 -12.08
C ALA A 110 3.34 5.42 -11.28
N ILE A 111 3.40 4.37 -10.44
CA ILE A 111 2.28 3.99 -9.58
C ILE A 111 1.95 5.09 -8.58
N LEU A 112 2.97 5.70 -7.95
CA LEU A 112 2.78 6.79 -7.01
C LEU A 112 2.10 8.00 -7.66
N LYS A 113 2.46 8.33 -8.91
CA LYS A 113 1.76 9.36 -9.70
C LYS A 113 0.32 8.96 -10.01
N VAL A 114 0.07 7.71 -10.40
CA VAL A 114 -1.30 7.23 -10.66
C VAL A 114 -2.16 7.36 -9.42
N ILE A 115 -1.70 6.88 -8.26
CA ILE A 115 -2.48 6.98 -7.02
C ILE A 115 -2.65 8.45 -6.62
N TYR A 116 -1.59 9.26 -6.65
CA TYR A 116 -1.71 10.67 -6.25
C TYR A 116 -2.69 11.45 -7.12
N TYR A 117 -2.75 11.22 -8.44
CA TYR A 117 -3.70 11.90 -9.33
C TYR A 117 -5.02 11.15 -9.53
N GLY A 118 -5.18 9.98 -8.90
CA GLY A 118 -6.30 9.06 -9.07
C GLY A 118 -7.04 8.73 -7.76
N ASP A 119 -6.52 9.15 -6.61
CA ASP A 119 -7.13 8.95 -5.30
C ASP A 119 -7.97 10.16 -4.89
N SER A 120 -9.21 9.89 -4.50
CA SER A 120 -10.17 10.89 -4.03
C SER A 120 -9.94 11.35 -2.60
N GLU A 121 -9.25 10.58 -1.76
CA GLU A 121 -9.12 10.86 -0.32
C GLU A 121 -7.82 11.61 0.01
N ASN A 122 -6.68 11.14 -0.51
CA ASN A 122 -5.36 11.70 -0.16
C ASN A 122 -4.62 12.31 -1.36
N GLY A 123 -5.30 12.40 -2.52
CA GLY A 123 -4.72 12.80 -3.79
C GLY A 123 -5.24 14.11 -4.37
N ASN A 124 -4.73 14.43 -5.56
CA ASN A 124 -5.19 15.51 -6.41
C ASN A 124 -6.49 15.11 -7.12
N ARG A 125 -7.59 15.79 -6.78
CA ARG A 125 -8.94 15.53 -7.32
C ARG A 125 -9.28 16.30 -8.60
N GLU A 126 -8.34 17.06 -9.17
CA GLU A 126 -8.64 17.91 -10.34
C GLU A 126 -9.04 17.08 -11.56
N LEU A 127 -8.44 15.89 -11.73
CA LEU A 127 -8.82 14.97 -12.81
C LEU A 127 -10.27 14.50 -12.67
N GLN A 128 -10.67 14.11 -11.46
CA GLN A 128 -12.04 13.70 -11.15
C GLN A 128 -13.04 14.82 -11.49
N LYS A 129 -12.75 16.06 -11.07
CA LYS A 129 -13.61 17.23 -11.31
C LYS A 129 -13.70 17.58 -12.79
N LYS A 130 -12.56 17.60 -13.49
CA LYS A 130 -12.46 17.91 -14.93
C LYS A 130 -13.38 17.02 -15.77
N TYR A 131 -13.44 15.74 -15.44
CA TYR A 131 -14.22 14.74 -16.18
C TYR A 131 -15.55 14.38 -15.49
N ARG A 132 -15.92 15.05 -14.39
CA ARG A 132 -17.17 14.86 -13.63
C ARG A 132 -17.44 13.40 -13.25
N LEU A 133 -16.39 12.68 -12.88
CA LEU A 133 -16.48 11.26 -12.53
C LEU A 133 -17.04 11.08 -11.11
N SER A 134 -17.90 10.08 -10.92
CA SER A 134 -18.29 9.63 -9.58
C SER A 134 -17.08 9.05 -8.83
N ASP A 135 -17.18 8.91 -7.50
CA ASP A 135 -16.11 8.29 -6.72
C ASP A 135 -15.88 6.82 -7.12
N VAL A 136 -16.95 6.10 -7.47
CA VAL A 136 -16.87 4.69 -7.93
C VAL A 136 -16.15 4.60 -9.27
N GLN A 137 -16.49 5.47 -10.23
CA GLN A 137 -15.86 5.50 -11.54
C GLN A 137 -14.40 5.97 -11.45
N PHE A 138 -14.09 6.92 -10.55
CA PHE A 138 -12.73 7.40 -10.34
C PHE A 138 -11.84 6.32 -9.72
N HIS A 139 -12.32 5.61 -8.69
CA HIS A 139 -11.63 4.45 -8.11
C HIS A 139 -11.34 3.38 -9.16
N ASP A 140 -12.34 3.06 -9.99
CA ASP A 140 -12.23 2.04 -11.02
C ASP A 140 -11.17 2.35 -12.09
N ILE A 141 -11.12 3.59 -12.59
CA ILE A 141 -10.07 3.98 -13.56
C ILE A 141 -8.68 4.03 -12.91
N THR A 142 -8.58 4.40 -11.63
CA THR A 142 -7.30 4.46 -10.90
C THR A 142 -6.72 3.07 -10.71
N GLN A 143 -7.54 2.11 -10.26
CA GLN A 143 -7.11 0.72 -10.15
C GLN A 143 -6.67 0.15 -11.52
N LYS A 144 -7.44 0.43 -12.58
CA LYS A 144 -7.11 0.00 -13.95
C LYS A 144 -5.80 0.62 -14.42
N ALA A 145 -5.53 1.89 -14.07
CA ALA A 145 -4.27 2.57 -14.39
C ALA A 145 -3.07 1.97 -13.62
N ILE A 146 -3.26 1.48 -12.39
CA ILE A 146 -2.22 0.73 -11.67
C ILE A 146 -1.89 -0.56 -12.42
N TRP A 147 -2.91 -1.35 -12.79
CA TRP A 147 -2.71 -2.58 -13.57
C TRP A 147 -2.15 -2.37 -14.97
N TYR A 148 -2.32 -1.18 -15.54
CA TYR A 148 -1.60 -0.80 -16.76
C TYR A 148 -0.09 -0.91 -16.55
N PHE A 149 0.43 -0.46 -15.41
CA PHE A 149 1.85 -0.50 -15.12
C PHE A 149 2.33 -1.84 -14.52
N THR A 150 1.56 -2.47 -13.62
CA THR A 150 1.97 -3.70 -12.90
C THR A 150 1.72 -4.99 -13.67
N ASP A 151 0.71 -5.01 -14.55
CA ASP A 151 0.21 -6.22 -15.21
C ASP A 151 0.10 -6.08 -16.74
N MET A 152 0.54 -4.95 -17.31
CA MET A 152 0.44 -4.65 -18.74
C MET A 152 -1.01 -4.63 -19.25
N ALA A 153 -1.99 -4.51 -18.35
CA ALA A 153 -3.41 -4.54 -18.71
C ALA A 153 -3.82 -3.23 -19.37
N ASP A 154 -4.40 -3.28 -20.56
CA ASP A 154 -5.00 -2.09 -21.17
C ASP A 154 -6.52 -2.11 -21.01
N ALA A 155 -7.04 -1.22 -20.17
CA ALA A 155 -8.46 -1.09 -19.91
C ALA A 155 -9.20 -0.21 -20.93
N SER A 156 -8.52 0.33 -21.94
CA SER A 156 -9.11 1.29 -22.90
C SER A 156 -10.38 0.78 -23.58
N ASN A 157 -10.46 -0.52 -23.88
CA ASN A 157 -11.63 -1.12 -24.55
C ASN A 157 -12.84 -1.33 -23.60
N ASN A 158 -12.62 -1.22 -22.29
CA ASN A 158 -13.65 -1.45 -21.25
C ASN A 158 -14.14 -0.13 -20.62
N LEU A 159 -13.64 1.01 -21.11
CA LEU A 159 -13.98 2.33 -20.61
C LEU A 159 -14.60 3.16 -21.74
N GLN A 160 -15.55 4.02 -21.40
CA GLN A 160 -16.25 4.86 -22.37
C GLN A 160 -16.19 6.34 -21.96
N HIS A 161 -16.40 7.22 -22.95
CA HIS A 161 -16.57 8.66 -22.76
C HIS A 161 -15.49 9.30 -21.86
N ASP A 162 -15.91 9.97 -20.79
CA ASP A 162 -15.04 10.76 -19.93
C ASP A 162 -14.15 9.87 -19.02
N ALA A 163 -14.60 8.67 -18.66
CA ALA A 163 -13.75 7.70 -17.96
C ALA A 163 -12.57 7.24 -18.82
N LEU A 164 -12.79 7.02 -20.12
CA LEU A 164 -11.71 6.67 -21.04
C LEU A 164 -10.70 7.81 -21.18
N LYS A 165 -11.18 9.06 -21.31
CA LYS A 165 -10.29 10.24 -21.40
C LYS A 165 -9.49 10.42 -20.11
N ALA A 166 -10.15 10.32 -18.96
CA ALA A 166 -9.50 10.42 -17.66
C ALA A 166 -8.47 9.31 -17.44
N TYR A 167 -8.78 8.05 -17.79
CA TYR A 167 -7.84 6.94 -17.71
C TYR A 167 -6.59 7.17 -18.58
N ARG A 168 -6.78 7.61 -19.84
CA ARG A 168 -5.65 7.92 -20.75
C ARG A 168 -4.78 9.05 -20.21
N GLU A 169 -5.41 10.10 -19.67
CA GLU A 169 -4.69 11.19 -19.03
C GLU A 169 -3.98 10.70 -17.76
N LEU A 170 -4.56 9.80 -16.98
CA LEU A 170 -3.98 9.27 -15.75
C LEU A 170 -2.69 8.45 -16.03
N ILE A 171 -2.72 7.56 -17.03
CA ILE A 171 -1.55 6.75 -17.42
C ILE A 171 -0.45 7.55 -18.15
N ASP A 172 -0.73 8.77 -18.63
CA ASP A 172 0.30 9.66 -19.17
C ASP A 172 1.07 10.37 -18.04
N ILE A 173 2.03 9.66 -17.45
CA ILE A 173 2.76 10.10 -16.25
C ILE A 173 3.92 11.08 -16.52
N LYS A 174 4.27 11.35 -17.79
CA LYS A 174 5.50 12.07 -18.13
C LYS A 174 5.54 13.52 -17.62
N SER A 175 4.40 14.20 -17.68
CA SER A 175 4.25 15.60 -17.24
C SER A 175 3.86 15.75 -15.77
N LYS A 176 3.56 14.65 -15.08
CA LYS A 176 3.09 14.67 -13.69
C LYS A 176 4.25 14.82 -12.72
N THR A 177 4.10 15.72 -11.75
CA THR A 177 5.03 15.96 -10.65
C THR A 177 4.43 15.45 -9.34
N LEU A 178 5.29 15.08 -8.39
CA LEU A 178 4.89 14.62 -7.07
C LEU A 178 5.27 15.67 -6.01
N PRO A 179 4.47 15.85 -4.96
CA PRO A 179 4.92 16.53 -3.74
C PRO A 179 6.14 15.81 -3.14
N GLU A 180 7.05 16.55 -2.51
CA GLU A 180 8.32 15.99 -1.98
C GLU A 180 8.12 14.94 -0.87
N ASN A 181 7.01 15.00 -0.15
CA ASN A 181 6.73 14.23 1.05
C ASN A 181 5.72 13.09 0.84
N ILE A 182 5.39 12.76 -0.41
CA ILE A 182 4.49 11.65 -0.71
C ILE A 182 5.26 10.33 -0.78
N LYS A 183 4.72 9.29 -0.16
CA LYS A 183 5.30 7.95 -0.18
C LYS A 183 4.31 6.94 -0.72
N LEU A 184 4.83 5.96 -1.47
CA LEU A 184 4.11 4.75 -1.84
C LEU A 184 4.35 3.71 -0.76
N ASN A 185 3.28 3.18 -0.17
CA ASN A 185 3.34 2.01 0.69
C ASN A 185 2.89 0.78 -0.08
N ILE A 186 3.48 -0.36 0.25
CA ILE A 186 3.05 -1.66 -0.24
C ILE A 186 2.67 -2.55 0.96
N TYR A 187 1.58 -3.28 0.79
CA TYR A 187 1.08 -4.25 1.73
C TYR A 187 1.30 -5.63 1.12
N THR A 188 2.18 -6.41 1.74
CA THR A 188 2.52 -7.74 1.24
C THR A 188 1.91 -8.84 2.09
N THR A 189 1.50 -9.91 1.43
CA THR A 189 0.98 -11.12 2.07
C THR A 189 1.47 -12.36 1.33
N THR A 190 1.60 -13.46 2.07
CA THR A 190 1.82 -14.80 1.51
C THR A 190 0.61 -15.69 1.72
N GLU A 191 -0.47 -15.16 2.28
CA GLU A 191 -1.69 -15.93 2.55
C GLU A 191 -2.45 -16.25 1.25
N GLN A 192 -3.27 -17.29 1.33
CA GLN A 192 -4.04 -17.84 0.22
C GLN A 192 -5.51 -17.95 0.60
N ASP A 193 -6.39 -17.93 -0.39
CA ASP A 193 -7.79 -18.25 -0.19
C ASP A 193 -7.99 -19.75 0.12
N LYS A 194 -9.24 -20.13 0.41
CA LYS A 194 -9.63 -21.51 0.71
C LYS A 194 -9.34 -22.51 -0.42
N ASP A 195 -9.12 -22.02 -1.64
CA ASP A 195 -8.81 -22.81 -2.83
C ASP A 195 -7.31 -22.73 -3.17
N TYR A 196 -6.48 -22.34 -2.20
CA TYR A 196 -5.01 -22.18 -2.30
C TYR A 196 -4.54 -21.16 -3.33
N LYS A 197 -5.40 -20.20 -3.70
CA LYS A 197 -5.00 -19.11 -4.60
C LYS A 197 -4.41 -17.96 -3.79
N PRO A 198 -3.22 -17.46 -4.14
CA PRO A 198 -2.61 -16.35 -3.43
C PRO A 198 -3.46 -15.08 -3.52
N TYR A 199 -3.50 -14.33 -2.43
CA TYR A 199 -4.10 -13.01 -2.43
C TYR A 199 -3.21 -11.97 -3.13
N GLN A 200 -3.82 -10.90 -3.61
CA GLN A 200 -3.13 -9.74 -4.17
C GLN A 200 -2.35 -8.99 -3.09
N ASN A 201 -1.15 -8.51 -3.44
CA ASN A 201 -0.50 -7.43 -2.67
C ASN A 201 -1.28 -6.12 -2.90
N LEU A 202 -1.18 -5.17 -1.97
CA LEU A 202 -1.94 -3.92 -2.01
C LEU A 202 -1.02 -2.68 -1.93
N LEU A 203 -1.54 -1.51 -2.29
CA LEU A 203 -0.82 -0.24 -2.38
C LEU A 203 -1.62 0.90 -1.77
N SER A 204 -0.93 1.84 -1.13
CA SER A 204 -1.48 3.16 -0.81
C SER A 204 -0.45 4.25 -1.07
N ALA A 205 -0.91 5.48 -1.30
CA ALA A 205 -0.04 6.66 -1.27
C ALA A 205 -0.44 7.54 -0.09
N LYS A 206 0.55 8.06 0.64
CA LYS A 206 0.30 8.97 1.77
C LYS A 206 1.23 10.16 1.71
N ILE A 207 0.67 11.36 1.81
CA ILE A 207 1.44 12.57 2.05
C ILE A 207 1.82 12.61 3.52
N LEU A 208 3.12 12.65 3.83
CA LEU A 208 3.61 12.78 5.18
C LEU A 208 3.72 14.26 5.58
N ASN A 209 2.97 14.72 6.56
CA ASN A 209 3.20 16.05 7.11
C ASN A 209 4.55 16.09 7.83
N SER A 210 5.24 17.24 7.79
CA SER A 210 6.59 17.47 8.36
C SER A 210 6.74 17.18 9.87
N ASN A 211 5.65 16.84 10.57
CA ASN A 211 5.63 16.54 12.00
C ASN A 211 5.17 15.12 12.35
N ASN A 212 5.16 14.14 11.42
CA ASN A 212 4.76 12.75 11.69
C ASN A 212 3.41 12.57 12.42
N THR A 213 2.52 13.57 12.36
CA THR A 213 1.23 13.56 13.03
C THR A 213 0.12 13.50 11.99
N ILE A 214 -0.63 12.39 12.03
CA ILE A 214 -1.81 12.14 11.23
C ILE A 214 -2.90 13.09 11.75
N HIS A 215 -3.29 14.07 10.94
CA HIS A 215 -4.56 14.76 11.15
C HIS A 215 -5.63 14.00 10.37
N THR A 216 -6.42 13.21 11.09
CA THR A 216 -7.76 12.85 10.63
C THR A 216 -8.59 14.13 10.56
N ARG A 217 -9.21 14.39 9.40
CA ARG A 217 -10.34 15.31 9.30
C ARG A 217 -11.62 14.51 9.40
#